data_AF-D3Z3N6-F1
#
_entry.id   AF-D3Z3N6-F1
#
_cell.length_a   1.000
_cell.length_b   1.000
_cell.length_c   1.000
_cell.angle_alpha   90.00
_cell.angle_beta   90.00
_cell.angle_gamma   90.00
#
_symmetry.space_group_name_H-M   'P 1'
#
loop_
_entity.id
_entity.type
_entity.pdbx_description
1 polymer ?
#
loop_
_entity_poly.entity_id
_entity_poly.type
_entity_poly.pdbx_seq_one_letter_code
_entity_poly.pdbx_strand_id
1 'polypeptide(L)' 'MSLSSAFRAVSNDPRIITWRIEKMELALVPLSAHGNFYEGDCYIVLSTRRVGSL' A
#
# COMPACT_ATOMS: atom_id res chain seq x y z
N MET A 1 5.98 -6.32 13.46
CA MET A 1 6.07 -4.85 13.48
C MET A 1 4.72 -4.32 13.96
N SER A 2 4.64 -3.14 14.57
CA SER A 2 3.33 -2.59 14.92
C SER A 2 2.60 -2.15 13.63
N LEU A 3 1.27 -2.29 13.57
CA LEU A 3 0.45 -1.70 12.51
C LEU A 3 0.80 -0.21 12.26
N SER A 4 1.26 0.49 13.30
CA SER A 4 1.70 1.89 13.18
C SER A 4 2.88 2.10 12.23
N SER A 5 3.80 1.14 12.07
CA SER A 5 4.94 1.29 11.15
C SER A 5 4.55 1.06 9.69
N ALA A 6 3.63 0.13 9.42
CA ALA A 6 3.17 -0.18 8.06
C ALA A 6 2.48 1.03 7.40
N PHE A 7 1.72 1.80 8.19
CA PHE A 7 0.99 2.97 7.71
C PHE A 7 1.74 4.30 7.82
N ARG A 8 3.03 4.31 8.20
CA ARG A 8 3.85 5.54 8.21
C ARG A 8 3.87 6.23 6.85
N ALA A 9 3.78 5.46 5.77
CA ALA A 9 3.76 5.98 4.44
C ALA A 9 2.39 6.54 4.03
N VAL A 10 1.34 6.53 4.85
CA VAL A 10 0.00 7.05 4.49
C VAL A 10 -0.07 8.56 4.73
N SER A 11 -0.57 9.30 3.73
CA SER A 11 -0.90 10.74 3.83
C SER A 11 -2.11 11.05 2.96
N ASN A 12 -2.58 12.29 3.02
CA ASN A 12 -3.69 12.81 2.20
C ASN A 12 -3.28 13.20 0.78
N ASP A 13 -2.02 12.98 0.39
CA ASP A 13 -1.55 13.28 -0.96
C ASP A 13 -2.06 12.24 -1.95
N PRO A 14 -2.43 12.64 -3.18
CA PRO A 14 -2.81 11.69 -4.22
C PRO A 14 -1.68 10.70 -4.53
N ARG A 15 -1.93 9.41 -4.29
CA ARG A 15 -0.99 8.31 -4.60
C ARG A 15 -1.64 6.95 -4.43
N ILE A 16 -0.92 5.94 -4.91
CA ILE A 16 -1.20 4.53 -4.66
C ILE A 16 -0.10 3.97 -3.76
N ILE A 17 -0.49 3.25 -2.71
CA ILE A 17 0.41 2.47 -1.87
C ILE A 17 -0.04 1.03 -1.89
N THR A 18 0.92 0.12 -2.08
CA THR A 18 0.66 -1.32 -2.08
C THR A 18 1.50 -1.96 -0.98
N TRP A 19 0.87 -2.79 -0.17
CA TRP A 19 1.52 -3.68 0.77
C TRP A 19 1.28 -5.13 0.37
N ARG A 20 2.28 -5.96 0.61
CA ARG A 20 2.19 -7.42 0.55
C ARG A 20 2.16 -7.98 1.97
N ILE A 21 1.35 -8.99 2.20
CA ILE A 21 1.34 -9.70 3.49
C ILE A 21 2.49 -10.72 3.49
N GLU A 22 3.47 -10.51 4.35
CA GLU A 22 4.62 -11.39 4.54
C GLU A 22 4.72 -11.77 6.00
N LYS A 23 4.61 -13.07 6.33
CA LYS A 23 4.72 -13.56 7.71
C LYS A 23 3.80 -12.82 8.70
N MET A 24 2.55 -12.59 8.29
CA MET A 24 1.52 -11.85 9.05
C MET A 24 1.83 -10.35 9.27
N GLU A 25 2.73 -9.77 8.48
CA GLU A 25 3.11 -8.37 8.54
C GLU A 25 2.90 -7.69 7.19
N LEU A 26 2.68 -6.37 7.20
CA LEU A 26 2.54 -5.58 5.97
C LEU A 26 3.91 -5.08 5.50
N ALA A 27 4.41 -5.68 4.43
CA ALA A 27 5.62 -5.26 3.74
C ALA A 27 5.29 -4.27 2.60
N LEU A 28 5.97 -3.12 2.56
CA LEU A 28 5.79 -2.13 1.49
C LEU A 28 6.30 -2.68 0.16
N VAL A 29 5.47 -2.64 -0.88
CA VAL A 29 5.89 -3.02 -2.23
C VAL A 29 6.63 -1.85 -2.89
N PRO A 30 7.87 -2.06 -3.37
CA PRO A 30 8.62 -1.02 -4.08
C PRO A 30 7.89 -0.54 -5.33
N LEU A 31 8.02 0.75 -5.65
CA LEU A 31 7.40 1.36 -6.84
C LEU A 31 7.77 0.65 -8.14
N SER A 32 9.00 0.14 -8.27
CA SER A 32 9.45 -0.62 -9.45
C SER A 32 8.71 -1.94 -9.66
N ALA A 33 8.06 -2.47 -8.62
CA ALA A 33 7.30 -3.71 -8.68
C ALA A 33 5.78 -3.46 -8.76
N HIS A 34 5.32 -2.20 -8.77
CA HIS A 34 3.89 -1.90 -8.86
C HIS A 34 3.28 -2.48 -10.14
N GLY A 35 2.09 -3.06 -10.01
CA GLY A 35 1.39 -3.74 -11.09
C GLY A 35 1.76 -5.22 -11.28
N ASN A 36 2.83 -5.69 -10.64
CA ASN A 36 3.18 -7.11 -10.63
C ASN A 36 2.72 -7.73 -9.30
N PHE A 37 1.87 -8.75 -9.39
CA PHE A 37 1.32 -9.45 -8.24
C PHE A 37 1.65 -10.94 -8.35
N TYR A 38 2.14 -11.53 -7.27
CA TYR A 38 2.35 -12.97 -7.16
C TYR A 38 1.03 -13.65 -6.76
N GLU A 39 0.57 -14.63 -7.54
CA GLU A 39 -0.73 -15.30 -7.37
C GLU A 39 -0.93 -16.00 -6.00
N GLY A 40 0.16 -16.41 -5.35
CA GLY A 40 0.11 -17.07 -4.03
C GLY A 40 0.09 -16.13 -2.83
N ASP A 41 0.21 -14.82 -3.06
CA ASP A 41 0.36 -13.82 -2.01
C ASP A 41 -0.89 -12.94 -1.89
N CYS A 42 -1.08 -12.37 -0.70
CA CYS A 42 -2.16 -11.42 -0.43
C CYS A 42 -1.62 -9.98 -0.37
N TYR A 43 -2.43 -9.03 -0.84
CA TYR A 43 -2.05 -7.62 -0.95
C TYR A 43 -3.12 -6.68 -0.41
N ILE A 44 -2.69 -5.51 0.07
CA ILE A 44 -3.56 -4.37 0.39
C ILE A 44 -3.14 -3.21 -0.52
N VAL A 45 -4.12 -2.56 -1.16
CA VAL A 45 -3.90 -1.39 -2.00
C VAL A 45 -4.71 -0.21 -1.46
N LEU A 46 -4.03 0.90 -1.18
CA LEU A 46 -4.65 2.18 -0.84
C LEU A 46 -4.49 3.14 -2.01
N SER A 47 -5.62 3.65 -2.52
CA SER A 47 -5.65 4.70 -3.54
C SER A 47 -6.20 5.99 -2.94
N THR A 48 -5.32 6.94 -2.65
CA THR A 48 -5.70 8.28 -2.18
C THR A 48 -5.92 9.19 -3.39
N ARG A 49 -7.08 9.87 -3.44
CA ARG A 49 -7.40 10.87 -4.47
C ARG A 49 -7.98 12.12 -3.83
N ARG A 50 -7.68 13.28 -4.40
CA ARG A 50 -8.44 14.50 -4.09
C ARG A 50 -9.81 14.36 -4.73
N VAL A 51 -10.86 14.48 -3.92
CA VAL A 51 -12.21 14.66 -4.44
C VAL A 51 -12.30 16.13 -4.83
N GLY A 52 -12.59 16.41 -6.10
CA GLY A 52 -12.81 17.78 -6.55
C GLY A 52 -13.97 18.41 -5.76
N SER A 53 -13.81 19.67 -5.35
CA SER A 53 -14.95 20.47 -4.93
C SER A 53 -15.87 20.68 -6.14
N LEU A 54 -17.14 20.28 -6.01
CA LEU A 54 -18.19 20.71 -6.92
C LEU A 54 -18.26 22.25 -6.99
#